data_AF-A0A6P6WSM1-F1
#
_entry.id   AF-A0A6P6WSM1-F1
#
_cell.length_a   1.000
_cell.length_b   1.000
_cell.length_c   1.000
_cell.angle_alpha   90.00
_cell.angle_beta   90.00
_cell.angle_gamma   90.00
#
_symmetry.space_group_name_H-M   'P 1'
#
loop_
_entity.id
_entity.type
_entity.pdbx_description
1 polymer ?
#
loop_
_entity_poly.entity_id
_entity_poly.type
_entity_poly.pdbx_seq_one_letter_code
_entity_poly.pdbx_strand_id
1 'polypeptide(L)'
;MAAKGLGLRPSSAKPGLPRVQAQDGASALSIRCRALAKLARSEHVWTTVWDHVLDYWKASLDKSRKVLFLKYEQMTQEPAFYLKLLAQFLGCPISQEEETAGAVDEILGLCSFDHLRNLEVNKSETWWILRNQVFFRNGKVGDWKNYLTSEMAERLEQITAQKFHGSGLDL
;
A
#
# COMPACT_ATOMS: atom_id res chain seq x y z
N MET A 1 36.61 33.95 57.57
CA MET A 1 35.94 32.64 57.69
C MET A 1 35.18 32.37 56.41
N ALA A 2 35.52 31.25 55.78
CA ALA A 2 35.01 30.82 54.48
C ALA A 2 33.69 30.04 54.62
N ALA A 3 32.79 30.14 53.64
CA ALA A 3 31.93 29.07 53.11
C ALA A 3 31.03 29.68 52.01
N LYS A 4 31.40 29.51 50.74
CA LYS A 4 30.92 28.46 49.81
C LYS A 4 29.67 28.90 49.02
N GLY A 5 29.95 29.43 47.82
CA GLY A 5 28.95 29.57 46.76
C GLY A 5 28.45 28.21 46.28
N LEU A 6 27.15 28.11 46.08
CA LEU A 6 26.53 26.98 45.40
C LEU A 6 26.67 27.19 43.90
N GLY A 7 27.63 26.48 43.32
CA GLY A 7 27.88 26.45 41.89
C GLY A 7 26.69 25.86 41.14
N LEU A 8 26.26 26.59 40.11
CA LEU A 8 25.46 26.08 39.02
C LEU A 8 26.21 24.88 38.40
N ARG A 9 25.58 23.71 38.39
CA ARG A 9 26.13 22.56 37.66
C ARG A 9 26.10 22.89 36.15
N PRO A 10 27.20 22.68 35.41
CA PRO A 10 27.17 22.78 33.97
C PRO A 10 26.31 21.64 33.41
N SER A 11 25.35 22.00 32.55
CA SER A 11 24.58 21.07 31.74
C SER A 11 25.54 20.26 30.88
N SER A 12 25.68 18.97 31.20
CA SER A 12 26.42 18.03 30.37
C SER A 12 25.75 17.95 29.00
N ALA A 13 26.48 18.38 27.96
CA ALA A 13 26.10 18.18 26.58
C ALA A 13 25.74 16.69 26.37
N LYS A 14 24.53 16.42 25.89
CA LYS A 14 24.14 15.07 25.48
C LYS A 14 25.09 14.63 24.36
N PRO A 15 25.67 13.41 24.42
CA PRO A 15 26.45 12.88 23.30
C PRO A 15 25.57 12.89 22.04
N GLY A 16 26.08 13.51 20.98
CA GLY A 16 25.43 13.49 19.67
C GLY A 16 25.19 12.04 19.26
N LEU A 17 23.97 11.74 18.85
CA LEU A 17 23.64 10.48 18.18
C LEU A 17 24.67 10.23 17.08
N PRO A 18 25.25 9.02 16.98
CA PRO A 18 26.18 8.72 15.91
C PRO A 18 25.46 8.97 14.58
N ARG A 19 26.02 9.88 13.80
CA ARG A 19 25.63 10.10 12.41
C ARG A 19 25.85 8.77 11.71
N VAL A 20 24.76 8.06 11.41
CA VAL A 20 24.81 6.87 10.55
C VAL A 20 25.43 7.34 9.25
N GLN A 21 26.69 6.97 9.04
CA GLN A 21 27.32 7.09 7.75
C GLN A 21 26.54 6.17 6.83
N ALA A 22 25.89 6.75 5.82
CA ALA A 22 25.30 5.99 4.74
C ALA A 22 26.43 5.18 4.08
N GLN A 23 26.40 3.86 4.24
CA GLN A 23 27.27 2.99 3.47
C GLN A 23 26.87 3.08 1.98
N ASP A 24 27.67 3.88 1.27
CA ASP A 24 28.18 3.75 -0.09
C ASP A 24 27.43 2.86 -1.11
N GLY A 25 27.03 3.51 -2.21
CA GLY A 25 27.42 3.06 -3.56
C GLY A 25 26.53 2.05 -4.30
N ALA A 26 25.37 1.68 -3.76
CA ALA A 26 24.48 0.76 -4.48
C ALA A 26 23.78 1.45 -5.66
N SER A 27 24.02 0.99 -6.89
CA SER A 27 23.24 1.44 -8.06
C SER A 27 21.76 1.18 -7.84
N ALA A 28 20.89 2.01 -8.42
CA ALA A 28 19.43 1.82 -8.30
C ALA A 28 18.99 0.41 -8.73
N LEU A 29 19.65 -0.17 -9.73
CA LEU A 29 19.45 -1.55 -10.16
C LEU A 29 19.81 -2.57 -9.07
N SER A 30 20.97 -2.40 -8.40
CA SER A 30 21.38 -3.29 -7.31
C SER A 30 20.45 -3.24 -6.09
N ILE A 31 19.88 -2.06 -5.79
CA ILE A 31 18.88 -1.92 -4.72
C ILE A 31 17.60 -2.67 -5.08
N ARG A 32 17.12 -2.51 -6.33
CA ARG A 32 15.92 -3.19 -6.84
C ARG A 32 16.07 -4.71 -6.84
N CYS A 33 17.20 -5.23 -7.32
CA CYS A 33 17.46 -6.67 -7.33
C CYS A 33 17.46 -7.25 -5.90
N ARG A 34 18.07 -6.56 -4.93
CA ARG A 34 18.04 -7.00 -3.53
C ARG A 34 16.64 -6.95 -2.92
N ALA A 35 15.86 -5.91 -3.22
CA ALA A 35 14.48 -5.80 -2.73
C ALA A 35 13.59 -6.92 -3.28
N LEU A 36 13.68 -7.22 -4.58
CA LEU A 36 12.96 -8.34 -5.19
C LEU A 36 13.38 -9.69 -4.63
N ALA A 37 14.68 -9.88 -4.41
CA ALA A 37 15.18 -11.13 -3.86
C ALA A 37 14.62 -11.38 -2.45
N LYS A 38 14.48 -10.31 -1.64
CA LYS A 38 13.82 -10.37 -0.33
C LYS A 38 12.32 -10.65 -0.45
N LEU A 39 11.63 -10.02 -1.41
CA LEU A 39 10.21 -10.27 -1.69
C LEU A 39 9.98 -11.73 -2.08
N ALA A 40 10.74 -12.24 -3.04
CA ALA A 40 10.66 -13.61 -3.54
C ALA A 40 10.93 -14.67 -2.46
N ARG A 41 11.74 -14.36 -1.45
CA ARG A 41 12.08 -15.28 -0.34
C ARG A 41 11.23 -15.09 0.91
N SER A 42 10.27 -14.18 0.89
CA SER A 42 9.46 -13.90 2.06
C SER A 42 10.25 -13.43 3.31
N GLU A 43 11.37 -12.71 3.12
CA GLU A 43 12.33 -12.32 4.17
C GLU A 43 12.05 -10.96 4.89
N HIS A 44 10.82 -10.45 4.83
CA HIS A 44 10.38 -9.20 5.45
C HIS A 44 8.96 -9.37 6.04
N VAL A 45 8.59 -8.53 7.01
CA VAL A 45 7.28 -8.60 7.71
C VAL A 45 6.06 -8.51 6.76
N TRP A 46 6.26 -8.05 5.52
CA TRP A 46 5.22 -7.88 4.49
C TRP A 46 5.34 -8.89 3.33
N THR A 47 6.30 -9.81 3.36
CA THR A 47 6.64 -10.64 2.19
C THR A 47 6.05 -12.04 2.20
N THR A 48 5.14 -12.32 3.13
CA THR A 48 4.16 -13.40 3.02
C THR A 48 2.99 -12.99 2.11
N VAL A 49 3.22 -12.14 1.11
CA VAL A 49 2.16 -11.52 0.29
C VAL A 49 1.29 -12.59 -0.39
N TRP A 50 1.88 -13.67 -0.89
CA TRP A 50 1.13 -14.78 -1.47
C TRP A 50 0.28 -15.52 -0.44
N ASP A 51 0.82 -15.85 0.72
CA ASP A 51 0.08 -16.55 1.78
C ASP A 51 -1.07 -15.67 2.29
N HIS A 52 -0.81 -14.38 2.52
CA HIS A 52 -1.83 -13.41 2.91
C HIS A 52 -2.96 -13.31 1.88
N VAL A 53 -2.62 -13.22 0.59
CA VAL A 53 -3.61 -13.20 -0.49
C VAL A 53 -4.42 -14.51 -0.52
N LEU A 54 -3.76 -15.65 -0.41
CA LEU A 54 -4.41 -16.96 -0.41
C LEU A 54 -5.31 -17.17 0.81
N ASP A 55 -4.93 -16.69 1.99
CA ASP A 55 -5.74 -16.81 3.21
C ASP A 55 -7.05 -16.04 3.06
N TYR A 56 -7.01 -14.81 2.52
CA TYR A 56 -8.22 -14.04 2.26
C TYR A 56 -9.02 -14.56 1.07
N TRP A 57 -8.37 -15.14 0.06
CA TRP A 57 -9.04 -15.84 -1.04
C TRP A 57 -9.82 -17.05 -0.53
N LYS A 58 -9.20 -17.92 0.28
CA LYS A 58 -9.91 -19.05 0.90
C LYS A 58 -11.04 -18.58 1.80
N ALA A 59 -10.80 -17.52 2.60
CA ALA A 59 -11.83 -16.95 3.47
C ALA A 59 -13.02 -16.37 2.68
N SER A 60 -12.81 -15.83 1.48
CA SER A 60 -13.90 -15.33 0.63
C SER A 60 -14.75 -16.46 0.04
N LEU A 61 -14.14 -17.60 -0.27
CA LEU A 61 -14.86 -18.80 -0.69
C LEU A 61 -15.67 -19.40 0.46
N ASP A 62 -15.07 -19.55 1.64
CA ASP A 62 -15.70 -20.17 2.80
C ASP A 62 -16.78 -19.28 3.45
N LYS A 63 -16.58 -17.96 3.41
CA LYS A 63 -17.40 -16.97 4.12
C LYS A 63 -17.80 -15.82 3.20
N SER A 64 -18.32 -16.14 2.02
CA SER A 64 -18.71 -15.17 0.99
C SER A 64 -19.68 -14.06 1.44
N ARG A 65 -20.46 -14.29 2.50
CA ARG A 65 -21.33 -13.28 3.12
C ARG A 65 -20.62 -12.30 4.07
N LYS A 66 -19.36 -12.59 4.44
CA LYS A 66 -18.56 -11.83 5.41
C LYS A 66 -17.24 -11.33 4.84
N VAL A 67 -16.76 -11.91 3.74
CA VAL A 67 -15.52 -11.53 3.09
C VAL A 67 -15.78 -11.33 1.59
N LEU A 68 -15.65 -10.08 1.13
CA LEU A 68 -15.65 -9.72 -0.27
C LEU A 68 -14.20 -9.58 -0.74
N PHE A 69 -13.79 -10.40 -1.70
CA PHE A 69 -12.45 -10.34 -2.27
C PHE A 69 -12.48 -9.55 -3.59
N LEU A 70 -11.70 -8.47 -3.67
CA LEU A 70 -11.65 -7.58 -4.83
C LEU A 70 -10.22 -7.49 -5.37
N LYS A 71 -10.10 -7.40 -6.70
CA LYS A 71 -8.81 -7.15 -7.36
C LYS A 71 -8.73 -5.70 -7.81
N TYR A 72 -7.58 -5.08 -7.57
CA TYR A 72 -7.37 -3.66 -7.85
C TYR A 72 -7.58 -3.34 -9.33
N GLU A 73 -7.00 -4.14 -10.22
CA GLU A 73 -7.06 -3.99 -11.66
C GLU A 73 -8.52 -3.98 -12.16
N GLN A 74 -9.32 -4.93 -11.68
CA GLN A 74 -10.72 -5.03 -12.07
C GLN A 74 -11.55 -3.85 -11.53
N MET A 75 -11.29 -3.42 -10.30
CA MET A 75 -11.93 -2.22 -9.74
C MET A 75 -11.59 -0.96 -10.54
N THR A 76 -10.36 -0.84 -11.05
CA THR A 76 -9.99 0.30 -11.90
C THR A 76 -10.60 0.23 -13.29
N GLN A 77 -10.88 -0.98 -13.80
CA GLN A 77 -11.48 -1.18 -15.11
C GLN A 77 -13.01 -0.96 -15.10
N GLU A 78 -13.70 -1.43 -14.06
CA GLU A 78 -15.16 -1.37 -13.94
C GLU A 78 -15.61 -0.76 -12.60
N PRO A 79 -15.23 0.49 -12.29
CA PRO A 79 -15.43 1.07 -10.96
C PRO A 79 -16.89 1.14 -10.53
N ALA A 80 -17.82 1.45 -11.44
CA ALA A 80 -19.25 1.51 -11.15
C ALA A 80 -19.83 0.14 -10.75
N PHE A 81 -19.40 -0.93 -11.41
CA PHE A 81 -19.83 -2.29 -11.07
C PHE A 81 -19.37 -2.66 -9.66
N TYR A 82 -18.08 -2.47 -9.38
CA TYR A 82 -17.50 -2.81 -8.08
C TYR A 82 -18.01 -1.94 -6.93
N LEU A 83 -18.35 -0.67 -7.19
CA LEU A 83 -19.02 0.18 -6.21
C LEU A 83 -20.40 -0.40 -5.84
N LYS A 84 -21.22 -0.78 -6.83
CA LYS A 84 -22.53 -1.38 -6.57
C LYS A 84 -22.42 -2.74 -5.87
N LEU A 85 -21.45 -3.56 -6.26
CA LEU A 85 -21.15 -4.82 -5.58
C LEU A 85 -20.78 -4.60 -4.11
N LEU A 86 -19.93 -3.60 -3.82
CA LEU A 86 -19.53 -3.26 -2.46
C LEU A 86 -20.71 -2.74 -1.64
N ALA A 87 -21.53 -1.85 -2.22
CA ALA A 87 -22.72 -1.31 -1.57
C ALA A 87 -23.71 -2.43 -1.20
N GLN A 88 -23.95 -3.37 -2.13
CA GLN A 88 -24.77 -4.56 -1.87
C GLN A 88 -24.19 -5.43 -0.76
N PHE A 89 -22.87 -5.65 -0.78
CA PHE A 89 -22.19 -6.45 0.25
C PHE A 89 -22.26 -5.83 1.65
N LEU A 90 -22.18 -4.50 1.74
CA LEU A 90 -22.32 -3.75 3.00
C LEU A 90 -23.77 -3.65 3.50
N GLY A 91 -24.75 -4.14 2.72
CA GLY A 91 -26.18 -4.07 3.07
C GLY A 91 -26.82 -2.72 2.79
N CYS A 92 -26.19 -1.89 1.95
CA CYS A 92 -26.71 -0.59 1.50
C CYS A 92 -26.77 -0.54 -0.04
N PRO A 93 -27.54 -1.43 -0.71
CA PRO A 93 -27.62 -1.43 -2.17
C PRO A 93 -28.14 -0.08 -2.68
N ILE A 94 -27.48 0.46 -3.71
CA ILE A 94 -27.88 1.70 -4.38
C ILE A 94 -29.19 1.44 -5.13
N SER A 95 -30.20 2.27 -4.89
CA SER A 95 -31.50 2.14 -5.55
C SER A 95 -31.44 2.57 -7.02
N GLN A 96 -32.42 2.16 -7.83
CA GLN A 96 -32.50 2.57 -9.23
C GLN A 96 -32.73 4.09 -9.36
N GLU A 97 -33.46 4.68 -8.42
CA GLU A 97 -33.70 6.12 -8.32
C GLU A 97 -32.40 6.87 -7.98
N GLU A 98 -31.62 6.38 -7.00
CA GLU A 98 -30.32 6.96 -6.63
C GLU A 98 -29.32 6.86 -7.78
N GLU A 99 -29.28 5.72 -8.47
CA GLU A 99 -28.44 5.52 -9.66
C GLU A 99 -28.84 6.48 -10.78
N THR A 100 -30.14 6.67 -11.02
CA THR A 100 -30.66 7.60 -12.04
C THR A 100 -30.42 9.07 -11.65
N ALA A 101 -30.37 9.37 -10.35
CA ALA A 101 -30.01 10.67 -9.81
C ALA A 101 -28.49 10.96 -9.88
N GLY A 102 -27.67 10.00 -10.31
CA GLY A 102 -26.23 10.17 -10.48
C GLY A 102 -25.38 9.85 -9.25
N ALA A 103 -25.94 9.20 -8.23
CA ALA A 103 -25.22 8.90 -6.98
C ALA A 103 -23.95 8.06 -7.21
N VAL A 104 -23.99 7.12 -8.18
CA VAL A 104 -22.82 6.31 -8.55
C VAL A 104 -21.68 7.19 -9.05
N ASP A 105 -21.96 8.09 -9.99
CA ASP A 105 -20.94 8.98 -10.58
C ASP A 105 -20.41 9.99 -9.55
N GLU A 106 -21.28 10.49 -8.66
CA GLU A 106 -20.88 11.38 -7.58
C GLU A 106 -19.90 10.70 -6.62
N ILE A 107 -20.22 9.50 -6.13
CA ILE A 107 -19.34 8.73 -5.24
C ILE A 107 -18.02 8.42 -5.94
N LEU A 108 -18.06 7.97 -7.20
CA LEU A 108 -16.85 7.71 -7.98
C LEU A 108 -16.00 8.97 -8.16
N GLY A 109 -16.62 10.13 -8.36
CA GLY A 109 -15.95 11.42 -8.44
C GLY A 109 -15.23 11.78 -7.13
N LEU A 110 -15.93 11.68 -6.01
CA LEU A 110 -15.39 11.96 -4.66
C LEU A 110 -14.27 10.99 -4.27
N CYS A 111 -14.40 9.71 -4.63
CA CYS A 111 -13.41 8.69 -4.31
C CYS A 111 -12.33 8.52 -5.39
N SER A 112 -12.36 9.31 -6.46
CA SER A 112 -11.39 9.20 -7.55
C SER A 112 -9.97 9.51 -7.05
N PHE A 113 -8.99 8.82 -7.63
CA PHE A 113 -7.58 9.03 -7.29
C PHE A 113 -7.17 10.50 -7.41
N ASP A 114 -7.56 11.15 -8.51
CA ASP A 114 -7.21 12.55 -8.76
C ASP A 114 -7.91 13.50 -7.77
N HIS A 115 -9.18 13.27 -7.42
CA HIS A 115 -9.84 14.08 -6.40
C HIS A 115 -9.14 13.92 -5.05
N LEU A 116 -8.99 12.69 -4.56
CA LEU A 116 -8.41 12.41 -3.25
C LEU A 116 -6.96 12.91 -3.14
N ARG A 117 -6.13 12.68 -4.16
CA ARG A 117 -4.74 13.17 -4.21
C ARG A 117 -4.67 14.69 -4.13
N ASN A 118 -5.69 15.40 -4.62
CA ASN A 118 -5.70 16.84 -4.71
C ASN A 118 -6.27 17.57 -3.49
N LEU A 119 -6.89 16.86 -2.56
CA LEU A 119 -7.33 17.43 -1.28
C LEU A 119 -6.15 17.97 -0.47
N GLU A 120 -6.34 19.11 0.18
CA GLU A 120 -5.28 19.81 0.93
C GLU A 120 -4.69 18.92 2.02
N VAL A 121 -5.54 18.18 2.75
CA VAL A 121 -5.14 17.20 3.77
C VAL A 121 -4.20 16.12 3.22
N ASN A 122 -4.26 15.80 1.93
CA ASN A 122 -3.41 14.79 1.30
C ASN A 122 -2.14 15.37 0.68
N LYS A 123 -2.01 16.70 0.60
CA LYS A 123 -0.83 17.40 0.07
C LYS A 123 0.09 17.93 1.15
N SER A 124 -0.46 18.51 2.21
CA SER A 124 0.32 19.31 3.16
C SER A 124 0.41 18.69 4.56
N GLU A 125 -0.56 17.87 4.97
CA GLU A 125 -0.57 17.28 6.30
C GLU A 125 0.41 16.10 6.46
N THR A 126 0.72 15.80 7.71
CA THR A 126 1.62 14.71 8.11
C THR A 126 0.89 13.77 9.05
N TRP A 127 0.82 12.50 8.65
CA TRP A 127 0.35 11.43 9.50
C TRP A 127 1.54 10.70 10.15
N TRP A 128 1.65 10.88 11.47
CA TRP A 128 2.77 10.40 12.29
C TRP A 128 4.12 10.99 11.84
N ILE A 129 4.91 10.26 11.05
CA ILE A 129 6.19 10.74 10.49
C ILE A 129 6.15 10.90 8.96
N LEU A 130 5.04 10.55 8.31
CA LEU A 130 4.92 10.54 6.85
C LEU A 130 4.02 11.67 6.38
N ARG A 131 4.47 12.44 5.39
CA ARG A 131 3.60 13.40 4.69
C ARG A 131 2.53 12.64 3.92
N ASN A 132 1.28 13.06 3.98
CA ASN A 132 0.16 12.33 3.38
C ASN A 132 0.31 12.14 1.86
N GLN A 133 1.06 13.02 1.19
CA GLN A 133 1.35 12.89 -0.25
C GLN A 133 1.99 11.55 -0.64
N VAL A 134 2.68 10.86 0.29
CA VAL A 134 3.32 9.56 -0.01
C VAL A 134 2.32 8.45 -0.29
N PHE A 135 1.08 8.57 0.20
CA PHE A 135 0.01 7.60 -0.05
C PHE A 135 -0.54 7.69 -1.48
N PHE A 136 -0.34 8.81 -2.19
CA PHE A 136 -0.88 9.06 -3.54
C PHE A 136 0.25 9.23 -4.58
N ARG A 137 0.83 8.10 -5.01
CA ARG A 137 1.95 8.09 -5.98
C ARG A 137 1.50 8.27 -7.43
N ASN A 138 1.06 7.18 -8.06
CA ASN A 138 0.69 7.14 -9.49
C ASN A 138 -0.73 6.61 -9.76
N GLY A 139 -1.27 5.72 -8.92
CA GLY A 139 -2.63 5.18 -9.09
C GLY A 139 -2.87 4.43 -10.40
N LYS A 140 -1.83 3.82 -11.00
CA LYS A 140 -1.89 3.20 -12.33
C LYS A 140 -1.47 1.74 -12.29
N VAL A 141 -2.26 0.90 -12.94
CA VAL A 141 -1.93 -0.50 -13.24
C VAL A 141 -0.75 -0.56 -14.21
N GLY A 142 0.17 -1.52 -14.00
CA GLY A 142 1.29 -1.77 -14.90
C GLY A 142 2.52 -0.88 -14.72
N ASP A 143 2.51 0.04 -13.74
CA ASP A 143 3.65 0.94 -13.47
C ASP A 143 4.93 0.19 -13.07
N TRP A 144 4.84 -1.08 -12.68
CA TRP A 144 5.98 -1.96 -12.41
C TRP A 144 6.96 -2.05 -13.59
N LYS A 145 6.48 -1.88 -14.84
CA LYS A 145 7.30 -1.91 -16.06
C LYS A 145 8.36 -0.81 -16.09
N ASN A 146 8.16 0.28 -15.35
CA ASN A 146 9.14 1.36 -15.21
C ASN A 146 10.27 1.03 -14.21
N TYR A 147 10.10 -0.04 -13.43
CA TYR A 147 11.01 -0.39 -12.32
C TYR A 147 11.68 -1.75 -12.49
N LEU A 148 10.99 -2.72 -13.07
CA LEU A 148 11.46 -4.10 -13.23
C LEU A 148 11.99 -4.34 -14.65
N THR A 149 13.05 -5.14 -14.76
CA THR A 149 13.43 -5.74 -16.05
C THR A 149 12.43 -6.86 -16.41
N SER A 150 12.37 -7.24 -17.68
CA SER A 150 11.54 -8.36 -18.12
C SER A 150 11.85 -9.66 -17.37
N GLU A 151 13.15 -9.96 -17.16
CA GLU A 151 13.59 -11.13 -16.38
C GLU A 151 13.10 -11.09 -14.92
N MET A 152 13.17 -9.92 -14.28
CA MET A 152 12.70 -9.72 -12.91
C MET A 152 11.18 -9.93 -12.80
N ALA A 153 10.42 -9.44 -13.79
CA ALA A 153 8.98 -9.59 -13.85
C ALA A 153 8.56 -11.05 -14.12
N GLU A 154 9.17 -11.70 -15.11
CA GLU A 154 8.93 -13.10 -15.43
C GLU A 154 9.19 -14.01 -14.22
N ARG A 155 10.27 -13.75 -13.48
CA ARG A 155 10.55 -14.50 -12.25
C ARG A 155 9.46 -14.32 -11.19
N LEU A 156 8.91 -13.13 -11.02
CA LEU A 156 7.80 -12.90 -10.08
C LEU A 156 6.50 -13.57 -10.55
N GLU A 157 6.21 -13.54 -11.85
CA GLU A 157 5.07 -14.22 -12.44
C GLU A 157 5.15 -15.73 -12.21
N GLN A 158 6.31 -16.34 -12.46
CA GLN A 158 6.56 -17.77 -12.22
C GLN A 158 6.37 -18.14 -10.75
N ILE A 159 6.93 -17.36 -9.82
CA ILE A 159 6.76 -17.59 -8.37
C ILE A 159 5.28 -17.48 -8.00
N THR A 160 4.57 -16.46 -8.51
CA THR A 160 3.16 -16.25 -8.22
C THR A 160 2.29 -17.39 -8.73
N ALA A 161 2.51 -17.84 -9.97
CA ALA A 161 1.81 -18.96 -10.56
C ALA A 161 2.06 -20.26 -9.77
N GLN A 162 3.29 -20.52 -9.34
CA GLN A 162 3.61 -21.67 -8.49
C GLN A 162 2.91 -21.60 -7.13
N LYS A 163 2.91 -20.43 -6.49
CA LYS A 163 2.28 -20.23 -5.17
C LYS A 163 0.76 -20.38 -5.23
N PHE A 164 0.14 -19.93 -6.31
CA PHE A 164 -1.33 -19.95 -6.47
C PHE A 164 -1.84 -21.21 -7.17
N HIS A 165 -0.94 -22.09 -7.60
CA HIS A 165 -1.31 -23.34 -8.24
C HIS A 165 -2.30 -24.15 -7.39
N GLY A 166 -3.41 -24.56 -8.02
CA GLY A 166 -4.46 -25.34 -7.36
C GLY A 166 -5.39 -24.54 -6.43
N SER A 167 -5.17 -23.24 -6.24
CA SER A 167 -6.04 -22.40 -5.39
C SER A 167 -7.31 -21.92 -6.09
N GLY A 168 -7.35 -21.96 -7.43
CA GLY A 168 -8.40 -21.34 -8.25
C GLY A 168 -8.32 -19.81 -8.34
N LEU A 169 -7.34 -19.17 -7.68
CA LEU A 169 -7.05 -17.75 -7.84
C LEU A 169 -6.14 -17.52 -9.05
N ASP A 170 -6.64 -16.77 -10.01
CA ASP A 170 -5.88 -16.21 -11.13
C ASP A 170 -5.69 -14.69 -10.92
N LEU A 171 -4.55 -14.11 -11.28
CA LEU A 171 -4.28 -12.68 -11.12
C LEU A 171 -4.06 -11.98 -12.47
#